data_AF-A0A4Q3YP06-F1
#
_entry.id   AF-A0A4Q3YP06-F1
#
_cell.length_a   1.000
_cell.length_b   1.000
_cell.length_c   1.000
_cell.angle_alpha   90.00
_cell.angle_beta   90.00
_cell.angle_gamma   90.00
#
_symmetry.space_group_name_H-M   'P 1'
#
loop_
_entity.id
_entity.type
_entity.pdbx_description
1 polymer ?
#
loop_
_entity_poly.entity_id
_entity_poly.type
_entity_poly.pdbx_seq_one_letter_code
_entity_poly.pdbx_strand_id
1 'polypeptide(L)'
;MRREEQAHHDFLSGLDSYLCITEACAMCYSAQITSDYRKYQRFGGRLSLSDFAALWLRDSYKEQKRPKAPKALEELVSSMDPQVKASIGAWNAAEVAELEPELFKQRKRVADAERKLLTKVTKKAQDDVRIGTNKVRQIMGWLDDFKRRTLEPRDERIFPQWYAPVLVVENGQRAIKPMRYQ
;
A
#
# COMPACT_ATOMS: atom_id res chain seq x y z
N MET A 1 43.75 35.15 -42.50
CA MET A 1 42.43 35.75 -42.23
C MET A 1 41.43 35.05 -43.14
N ARG A 2 41.00 33.84 -42.77
CA ARG A 2 39.74 33.52 -42.07
C ARG A 2 38.45 33.92 -42.84
N ARG A 3 38.03 32.97 -43.69
CA ARG A 3 36.68 32.52 -44.03
C ARG A 3 35.82 33.40 -44.95
N GLU A 4 36.00 33.12 -46.23
CA GLU A 4 34.98 33.08 -47.27
C GLU A 4 33.87 32.03 -46.94
N GLU A 5 32.75 32.14 -47.68
CA GLU A 5 31.73 31.12 -47.99
C GLU A 5 30.70 30.71 -46.92
N GLN A 6 29.48 31.26 -47.04
CA GLN A 6 28.19 30.56 -47.29
C GLN A 6 27.03 31.59 -47.11
N ALA A 7 26.56 32.32 -48.14
CA ALA A 7 25.46 31.95 -49.06
C ALA A 7 24.24 31.33 -48.33
N HIS A 8 23.10 32.04 -48.20
CA HIS A 8 21.92 31.98 -49.11
C HIS A 8 21.46 30.55 -49.48
N HIS A 9 20.13 30.30 -49.41
CA HIS A 9 19.37 29.03 -49.56
C HIS A 9 19.30 28.18 -48.27
N ASP A 10 18.19 27.63 -47.75
CA ASP A 10 16.84 27.27 -48.22
C ASP A 10 15.91 27.23 -46.99
N PHE A 11 14.66 27.70 -47.01
CA PHE A 11 13.44 26.97 -47.41
C PHE A 11 13.26 25.58 -46.74
N LEU A 12 12.26 25.50 -45.84
CA LEU A 12 11.55 24.30 -45.34
C LEU A 12 12.32 23.21 -44.57
N SER A 13 12.11 23.16 -43.25
CA SER A 13 11.89 21.91 -42.49
C SER A 13 11.32 22.29 -41.10
N GLY A 14 10.06 21.99 -40.82
CA GLY A 14 9.69 20.81 -40.05
C GLY A 14 9.60 21.19 -38.55
N LEU A 15 8.44 21.56 -38.02
CA LEU A 15 7.52 20.59 -37.41
C LEU A 15 8.26 19.36 -36.88
N ASP A 16 8.86 19.48 -35.69
CA ASP A 16 8.94 18.40 -34.71
C ASP A 16 9.55 18.90 -33.40
N SER A 17 8.69 19.37 -32.51
CA SER A 17 8.99 19.45 -31.08
C SER A 17 7.82 18.87 -30.29
N TYR A 18 7.33 17.73 -30.78
CA TYR A 18 6.58 16.74 -30.01
C TYR A 18 7.59 15.72 -29.49
N LEU A 19 8.10 15.89 -28.25
CA LEU A 19 8.58 14.75 -27.45
C LEU A 19 8.81 15.11 -25.97
N CYS A 20 7.80 15.69 -25.31
CA CYS A 20 7.73 15.61 -23.85
C CYS A 20 7.00 14.30 -23.50
N ILE A 21 7.68 13.17 -23.71
CA ILE A 21 7.17 11.84 -23.36
C ILE A 21 7.42 11.59 -21.87
N THR A 22 6.33 11.33 -21.16
CA THR A 22 6.22 10.63 -19.86
C THR A 22 6.67 11.36 -18.60
N GLU A 23 5.98 12.45 -18.24
CA GLU A 23 5.59 12.60 -16.84
C GLU A 23 4.31 11.81 -16.61
N ALA A 24 4.45 10.60 -16.08
CA ALA A 24 3.36 9.96 -15.37
C ALA A 24 3.05 10.82 -14.15
N CYS A 25 2.09 11.74 -14.28
CA CYS A 25 1.35 12.27 -13.14
C CYS A 25 0.62 11.09 -12.49
N ALA A 26 1.35 10.33 -11.66
CA ALA A 26 0.76 9.33 -10.81
C ALA A 26 -0.16 10.09 -9.86
N MET A 27 -1.48 10.02 -10.11
CA MET A 27 -2.47 10.52 -9.17
C MET A 27 -2.27 9.82 -7.83
N CYS A 28 -1.55 10.46 -6.92
CA CYS A 28 -1.33 9.99 -5.56
C CYS A 28 -2.61 10.21 -4.74
N TYR A 29 -3.60 9.35 -4.94
CA TYR A 29 -4.81 9.26 -4.11
C TYR A 29 -4.48 8.58 -2.78
N SER A 30 -3.83 9.31 -1.86
CA SER A 30 -3.63 8.80 -0.51
C SER A 30 -3.82 9.87 0.56
N ALA A 31 -4.57 9.55 1.61
CA ALA A 31 -4.84 10.43 2.76
C ALA A 31 -4.16 9.89 4.04
N GLN A 32 -4.07 10.66 5.13
CA GLN A 32 -3.33 10.27 6.34
C GLN A 32 -4.18 10.35 7.63
N ILE A 33 -4.35 9.22 8.32
CA ILE A 33 -5.26 9.04 9.46
C ILE A 33 -4.92 9.85 10.70
N THR A 34 -3.68 9.97 11.17
CA THR A 34 -3.47 10.74 12.43
C THR A 34 -3.74 12.23 12.22
N SER A 35 -3.44 12.75 11.02
CA SER A 35 -3.82 14.12 10.63
C SER A 35 -5.35 14.25 10.60
N ASP A 36 -6.06 13.28 10.03
CA ASP A 36 -7.51 13.35 9.85
C ASP A 36 -8.31 13.03 11.13
N TYR A 37 -7.89 12.06 11.96
CA TYR A 37 -8.54 11.72 13.22
C TYR A 37 -8.43 12.83 14.26
N ARG A 38 -7.26 13.46 14.41
CA ARG A 38 -7.11 14.64 15.28
C ARG A 38 -8.01 15.80 14.83
N LYS A 39 -8.21 15.97 13.51
CA LYS A 39 -9.19 16.93 12.99
C LYS A 39 -10.61 16.52 13.38
N TYR A 40 -10.99 15.26 13.20
CA TYR A 40 -12.34 14.79 13.55
C TYR A 40 -12.68 14.96 15.03
N GLN A 41 -11.73 14.71 15.94
CA GLN A 41 -11.90 14.99 17.37
C GLN A 41 -12.11 16.48 17.64
N ARG A 42 -11.34 17.36 16.99
CA ARG A 42 -11.53 18.83 17.10
C ARG A 42 -12.91 19.27 16.61
N PHE A 43 -13.45 18.59 15.60
CA PHE A 43 -14.81 18.82 15.12
C PHE A 43 -15.89 18.17 16.01
N GLY A 44 -15.54 17.58 17.16
CA GLY A 44 -16.51 17.02 18.10
C GLY A 44 -17.14 15.70 17.66
N GLY A 45 -16.52 14.98 16.71
CA GLY A 45 -16.99 13.66 16.30
C GLY A 45 -16.66 12.58 17.32
N ARG A 46 -17.66 11.80 17.75
CA ARG A 46 -17.43 10.59 18.56
C ARG A 46 -17.15 9.40 17.66
N LEU A 47 -16.07 8.67 17.91
CA LEU A 47 -15.76 7.43 17.18
C LEU A 47 -16.84 6.36 17.47
N SER A 48 -17.48 5.87 16.42
CA SER A 48 -18.46 4.78 16.52
C SER A 48 -17.74 3.44 16.64
N LEU A 49 -17.34 3.08 17.86
CA LEU A 49 -16.57 1.86 18.12
C LEU A 49 -17.27 0.61 17.59
N SER A 50 -18.60 0.53 17.73
CA SER A 50 -19.41 -0.59 17.23
C SER A 50 -19.32 -0.76 15.71
N ASP A 51 -19.38 0.35 14.96
CA ASP A 51 -19.34 0.30 13.49
C ASP A 51 -17.95 -0.10 13.00
N PHE A 52 -16.89 0.37 13.68
CA PHE A 52 -15.53 -0.08 13.39
C PHE A 52 -15.31 -1.54 13.80
N ALA A 53 -15.77 -1.95 14.98
CA ALA A 53 -15.65 -3.32 15.44
C ALA A 53 -16.34 -4.30 14.48
N ALA A 54 -17.50 -3.94 13.94
CA ALA A 54 -18.20 -4.69 12.92
C ALA A 54 -17.41 -4.88 11.61
N LEU A 55 -16.27 -4.20 11.39
CA LEU A 55 -15.38 -4.52 10.27
C LEU A 55 -14.60 -5.82 10.50
N TRP A 56 -14.04 -6.00 11.71
CA TRP A 56 -13.16 -7.15 12.03
C TRP A 56 -13.88 -8.28 12.74
N LEU A 57 -15.06 -8.04 13.32
CA LEU A 57 -15.90 -9.07 13.96
C LEU A 57 -16.89 -9.73 12.99
N ARG A 58 -16.74 -9.49 11.68
CA ARG A 58 -17.58 -10.12 10.66
C ARG A 58 -17.41 -11.62 10.69
N ASP A 59 -18.46 -12.31 10.25
CA ASP A 59 -18.40 -13.74 10.02
C ASP A 59 -17.40 -14.04 8.90
N SER A 60 -16.23 -14.56 9.30
CA SER A 60 -15.13 -14.90 8.39
C SER A 60 -15.51 -15.98 7.38
N TYR A 61 -16.59 -16.74 7.65
CA TYR A 61 -17.15 -17.71 6.70
C TYR A 61 -17.81 -17.04 5.50
N LYS A 62 -18.45 -15.88 5.70
CA LYS A 62 -19.11 -15.10 4.65
C LYS A 62 -18.15 -14.13 3.96
N GLU A 63 -17.24 -13.53 4.73
CA GLU A 63 -16.23 -12.61 4.23
C GLU A 63 -14.82 -13.12 4.54
N GLN A 64 -14.22 -13.81 3.57
CA GLN A 64 -12.97 -14.53 3.75
C GLN A 64 -11.71 -13.64 3.80
N LYS A 65 -11.85 -12.32 3.65
CA LYS A 65 -10.70 -11.39 3.52
C LYS A 65 -10.72 -10.34 4.62
N ARG A 66 -9.55 -10.11 5.23
CA ARG A 66 -9.30 -9.03 6.16
C ARG A 66 -9.76 -7.68 5.56
N PRO A 67 -10.49 -6.85 6.32
CA PRO A 67 -10.78 -5.48 5.91
C PRO A 67 -9.50 -4.72 5.59
N LYS A 68 -9.44 -4.07 4.43
CA LYS A 68 -8.30 -3.20 4.10
C LYS A 68 -8.43 -1.91 4.90
N ALA A 69 -7.61 -1.76 5.92
CA ALA A 69 -7.58 -0.59 6.78
C ALA A 69 -6.13 -0.27 7.14
N PRO A 70 -5.79 1.00 7.38
CA PRO A 70 -4.43 1.34 7.81
C PRO A 70 -4.15 0.87 9.21
N LYS A 71 -2.91 0.45 9.44
CA LYS A 71 -2.47 -0.12 10.72
C LYS A 71 -2.68 0.85 11.89
N ALA A 72 -2.58 2.17 11.66
CA ALA A 72 -2.91 3.16 12.69
C ALA A 72 -4.39 3.13 13.12
N LEU A 73 -5.32 2.86 12.18
CA LEU A 73 -6.73 2.69 12.49
C LEU A 73 -6.98 1.38 13.24
N GLU A 74 -6.34 0.29 12.81
CA GLU A 74 -6.42 -1.00 13.50
C GLU A 74 -5.93 -0.89 14.96
N GLU A 75 -4.81 -0.19 15.20
CA GLU A 75 -4.29 0.04 16.55
C GLU A 75 -5.23 0.93 17.37
N LEU A 76 -5.79 2.00 16.78
CA LEU A 76 -6.76 2.86 17.43
C LEU A 76 -7.98 2.05 17.92
N VAL A 77 -8.59 1.25 17.03
CA VAL A 77 -9.79 0.45 17.37
C VAL A 77 -9.43 -0.68 18.34
N SER A 78 -8.28 -1.34 18.17
CA SER A 78 -7.78 -2.40 19.07
C SER A 78 -7.53 -1.90 20.49
N SER A 79 -7.13 -0.63 20.64
CA SER A 79 -6.94 -0.01 21.97
C SER A 79 -8.26 0.25 22.70
N MET A 80 -9.37 0.28 21.99
CA MET A 80 -10.69 0.63 22.50
C MET A 80 -11.61 -0.59 22.70
N ASP A 81 -11.39 -1.69 21.96
CA ASP A 81 -12.16 -2.93 22.05
C ASP A 81 -11.27 -4.19 22.09
N PRO A 82 -11.23 -4.92 23.23
CA PRO A 82 -10.47 -6.16 23.36
C PRO A 82 -10.89 -7.28 22.39
N GLN A 83 -12.17 -7.35 22.00
CA GLN A 83 -12.66 -8.37 21.07
C GLN A 83 -12.13 -8.11 19.66
N VAL A 84 -12.10 -6.84 19.24
CA VAL A 84 -11.49 -6.43 17.97
C VAL A 84 -10.00 -6.71 17.97
N LYS A 85 -9.31 -6.40 19.07
CA LYS A 85 -7.88 -6.73 19.23
C LYS A 85 -7.60 -8.22 19.06
N ALA A 86 -8.43 -9.08 19.66
CA ALA A 86 -8.31 -10.53 19.51
C ALA A 86 -8.54 -10.98 18.06
N SER A 87 -9.56 -10.43 17.39
CA SER A 87 -9.85 -10.72 15.99
C SER A 87 -8.70 -10.29 15.07
N ILE A 88 -8.21 -9.05 15.19
CA ILE A 88 -7.06 -8.56 14.43
C ILE A 88 -5.81 -9.43 14.67
N GLY A 89 -5.61 -9.87 15.92
CA GLY A 89 -4.56 -10.83 16.26
C GLY A 89 -4.70 -12.16 15.51
N ALA A 90 -5.92 -12.70 15.41
CA ALA A 90 -6.19 -13.92 14.65
C ALA A 90 -5.94 -13.73 13.14
N TRP A 91 -6.35 -12.59 12.56
CA TRP A 91 -6.05 -12.24 11.17
C TRP A 91 -4.55 -12.13 10.92
N ASN A 92 -3.80 -11.44 11.79
CA ASN A 92 -2.34 -11.36 11.70
C ASN A 92 -1.70 -12.75 11.75
N ALA A 93 -2.14 -13.62 12.65
CA ALA A 93 -1.60 -14.98 12.78
C ALA A 93 -1.86 -15.82 11.52
N ALA A 94 -3.06 -15.72 10.95
CA ALA A 94 -3.41 -16.41 9.70
C ALA A 94 -2.57 -15.90 8.52
N GLU A 95 -2.40 -14.58 8.38
CA GLU A 95 -1.58 -13.99 7.30
C GLU A 95 -0.10 -14.37 7.44
N VAL A 96 0.43 -14.40 8.67
CA VAL A 96 1.81 -14.87 8.93
C VAL A 96 1.96 -16.34 8.53
N ALA A 97 1.01 -17.20 8.89
CA ALA A 97 1.05 -18.63 8.57
C ALA A 97 1.05 -18.90 7.05
N GLU A 98 0.44 -18.02 6.25
CA GLU A 98 0.46 -18.09 4.78
C GLU A 98 1.75 -17.50 4.17
N LEU A 99 2.28 -16.41 4.74
CA LEU A 99 3.44 -15.72 4.21
C LEU A 99 4.76 -16.44 4.48
N GLU A 100 4.90 -17.12 5.61
CA GLU A 100 6.11 -17.89 5.95
C GLU A 100 6.45 -18.97 4.91
N PRO A 101 5.55 -19.89 4.52
CA PRO A 101 5.85 -20.89 3.50
C PRO A 101 6.09 -20.26 2.12
N GLU A 102 5.38 -19.19 1.76
CA GLU A 102 5.60 -18.47 0.50
C GLU A 102 6.98 -17.79 0.48
N LEU A 103 7.45 -17.26 1.61
CA LEU A 103 8.81 -16.73 1.75
C LEU A 103 9.87 -17.79 1.44
N PHE A 104 9.73 -19.00 2.02
CA PHE A 104 10.67 -20.10 1.75
C PHE A 104 10.66 -20.49 0.27
N LYS A 105 9.49 -20.57 -0.34
CA LYS A 105 9.34 -20.87 -1.77
C LYS A 105 10.01 -19.83 -2.66
N GLN A 106 9.82 -18.54 -2.38
CA GLN A 106 10.46 -17.46 -3.15
C GLN A 106 11.97 -17.44 -2.96
N ARG A 107 12.48 -17.64 -1.73
CA ARG A 107 13.93 -17.73 -1.48
C ARG A 107 14.57 -18.92 -2.21
N LYS A 108 13.91 -20.08 -2.20
CA LYS A 108 14.37 -21.25 -2.97
C LYS A 108 14.43 -20.95 -4.46
N ARG A 109 13.39 -20.32 -5.01
CA ARG A 109 13.34 -19.93 -6.44
C ARG A 109 14.50 -19.00 -6.82
N VAL A 110 14.81 -18.00 -6.00
CA VAL A 110 15.94 -17.08 -6.24
C VAL A 110 17.26 -17.84 -6.23
N ALA A 111 17.52 -18.65 -5.19
CA ALA A 111 18.76 -19.42 -5.09
C ALA A 111 18.94 -20.41 -6.25
N ASP A 112 17.88 -21.08 -6.68
CA ASP A 112 17.92 -21.99 -7.83
C ASP A 112 18.15 -21.25 -9.15
N ALA A 113 17.63 -20.02 -9.28
CA ALA A 113 17.87 -19.17 -10.44
C ALA A 113 19.32 -18.65 -10.47
N GLU A 114 19.87 -18.23 -9.33
CA GLU A 114 21.27 -17.82 -9.19
C GLU A 114 22.23 -18.95 -9.57
N ARG A 115 21.99 -20.19 -9.11
CA ARG A 115 22.77 -21.37 -9.51
C ARG A 115 22.75 -21.62 -11.01
N LYS A 116 21.61 -21.41 -11.66
CA LYS A 116 21.48 -21.53 -13.13
C LYS A 116 22.24 -20.43 -13.86
N LEU A 117 22.29 -19.22 -13.32
CA LEU A 117 23.06 -18.12 -13.92
C LEU A 117 24.56 -18.38 -13.91
N LEU A 118 25.08 -19.10 -12.91
CA LEU A 118 26.49 -19.49 -12.84
C LEU A 118 26.89 -20.47 -13.96
N THR A 119 25.96 -21.33 -14.41
CA THR A 119 26.24 -22.27 -15.51
C THR A 119 25.94 -21.66 -16.87
N LYS A 120 24.81 -20.95 -17.01
CA LYS A 120 24.44 -20.25 -18.24
C LYS A 120 23.55 -19.06 -17.96
N VAL A 121 23.97 -17.89 -18.44
CA VAL A 121 23.15 -16.68 -18.38
C VAL A 121 21.93 -16.85 -19.28
N THR A 122 20.74 -16.82 -18.69
CA THR A 122 19.47 -16.86 -19.41
C THR A 122 18.56 -15.75 -18.90
N LYS A 123 17.79 -15.14 -19.82
CA LYS A 123 16.82 -14.09 -19.46
C LYS A 123 15.82 -14.56 -18.41
N LYS A 124 15.34 -15.81 -18.53
CA LYS A 124 14.42 -16.42 -17.56
C LYS A 124 15.02 -16.42 -16.14
N ALA A 125 16.26 -16.86 -15.98
CA ALA A 125 16.89 -16.92 -14.67
C ALA A 125 17.19 -15.52 -14.11
N GLN A 126 17.54 -14.54 -14.96
CA GLN A 126 17.68 -13.13 -14.54
C GLN A 126 16.35 -12.55 -14.03
N ASP A 127 15.25 -12.79 -14.76
CA ASP A 127 13.92 -12.34 -14.35
C ASP A 127 13.44 -13.05 -13.07
N ASP A 128 13.74 -14.35 -12.91
CA ASP A 128 13.41 -15.10 -11.70
C ASP A 128 14.14 -14.54 -10.47
N VAL A 129 15.42 -14.17 -10.59
CA VAL A 129 16.18 -13.50 -9.52
C VAL A 129 15.59 -12.13 -9.21
N ARG A 130 15.33 -11.31 -10.23
CA ARG A 130 14.80 -9.94 -10.06
C ARG A 130 13.42 -9.94 -9.40
N ILE A 131 12.48 -10.71 -9.95
CA ILE A 131 11.11 -10.79 -9.45
C ILE A 131 11.08 -11.47 -8.08
N GLY A 132 11.81 -12.57 -7.92
CA GLY A 132 11.87 -13.32 -6.66
C GLY A 132 12.46 -12.47 -5.54
N THR A 133 13.54 -11.74 -5.79
CA THR A 133 14.15 -10.83 -4.80
C THR A 133 13.18 -9.74 -4.37
N ASN A 134 12.45 -9.15 -5.31
CA ASN A 134 11.44 -8.14 -4.98
C ASN A 134 10.30 -8.72 -4.13
N LYS A 135 9.83 -9.94 -4.43
CA LYS A 135 8.81 -10.63 -3.63
C LYS A 135 9.31 -10.98 -2.23
N VAL A 136 10.55 -11.47 -2.11
CA VAL A 136 11.18 -11.75 -0.80
C VAL A 136 11.22 -10.48 0.05
N ARG A 137 11.68 -9.36 -0.52
CA ARG A 137 11.71 -8.06 0.17
C ARG A 137 10.32 -7.63 0.64
N GLN A 138 9.31 -7.78 -0.24
CA GLN A 138 7.93 -7.44 0.08
C GLN A 138 7.35 -8.28 1.22
N ILE A 139 7.51 -9.61 1.15
CA ILE A 139 7.01 -10.52 2.19
C ILE A 139 7.71 -10.27 3.52
N MET A 140 9.03 -10.04 3.51
CA MET A 140 9.77 -9.68 4.72
C MET A 140 9.27 -8.36 5.33
N GLY A 141 8.97 -7.36 4.50
CA GLY A 141 8.38 -6.10 4.95
C GLY A 141 7.02 -6.30 5.62
N TRP A 142 6.15 -7.14 5.05
CA TRP A 142 4.87 -7.47 5.67
C TRP A 142 5.02 -8.24 7.00
N LEU A 143 5.92 -9.22 7.06
CA LEU A 143 6.20 -9.96 8.29
C LEU A 143 6.77 -9.07 9.39
N ASP A 144 7.61 -8.09 9.03
CA ASP A 144 8.10 -7.08 9.98
C ASP A 144 6.97 -6.16 10.44
N ASP A 145 6.11 -5.71 9.52
CA ASP A 145 4.96 -4.88 9.84
C ASP A 145 3.98 -5.59 10.80
N PHE A 146 3.79 -6.91 10.70
CA PHE A 146 2.99 -7.67 11.68
C PHE A 146 3.64 -7.78 13.06
N LYS A 147 4.97 -7.83 13.14
CA LYS A 147 5.72 -7.94 14.41
C LYS A 147 5.93 -6.58 15.09
N ARG A 148 5.97 -5.52 14.29
CA ARG A 148 6.26 -4.16 14.74
C ARG A 148 5.15 -3.62 15.65
N ARG A 149 5.54 -3.15 16.83
CA ARG A 149 4.64 -2.60 17.87
C ARG A 149 4.51 -1.07 17.83
N THR A 150 5.42 -0.39 17.15
CA THR A 150 5.43 1.07 17.02
C THR A 150 4.74 1.46 15.72
N LEU A 151 3.98 2.56 15.71
CA LEU A 151 3.39 3.10 14.48
C LEU A 151 4.40 3.99 13.75
N GLU A 152 4.36 3.95 12.42
CA GLU A 152 5.12 4.82 11.55
C GLU A 152 4.19 5.72 10.73
N PRO A 153 4.64 6.89 10.23
CA PRO A 153 3.79 7.79 9.45
C PRO A 153 3.13 7.14 8.22
N ARG A 154 3.74 6.09 7.64
CA ARG A 154 3.17 5.32 6.52
C ARG A 154 1.96 4.48 6.90
N ASP A 155 1.82 4.08 8.16
CA ASP A 155 0.72 3.23 8.67
C ASP A 155 -0.61 3.96 8.75
N GLU A 156 -0.55 5.28 8.63
CA GLU A 156 -1.71 6.15 8.63
C GLU A 156 -2.24 6.38 7.21
N ARG A 157 -1.50 5.93 6.19
CA ARG A 157 -1.84 6.19 4.80
C ARG A 157 -3.03 5.33 4.36
N ILE A 158 -4.08 6.00 3.89
CA ILE A 158 -5.27 5.40 3.28
C ILE A 158 -5.03 5.32 1.77
N PHE A 159 -5.37 4.19 1.17
CA PHE A 159 -5.34 3.98 -0.28
C PHE A 159 -6.76 3.75 -0.82
N PRO A 160 -6.99 3.87 -2.14
CA PRO A 160 -8.27 3.54 -2.74
C PRO A 160 -8.71 2.12 -2.36
N GLN A 161 -10.01 1.95 -2.17
CA GLN A 161 -10.67 0.72 -1.74
C GLN A 161 -10.43 0.32 -0.27
N TRP A 162 -9.75 1.14 0.53
CA TRP A 162 -9.55 0.94 1.97
C TRP A 162 -10.65 1.59 2.79
N TYR A 163 -10.92 1.05 3.97
CA TYR A 163 -11.76 1.69 4.97
C TYR A 163 -11.03 2.87 5.59
N ALA A 164 -11.74 4.00 5.64
CA ALA A 164 -11.30 5.26 6.21
C ALA A 164 -12.34 5.77 7.21
N PRO A 165 -11.91 6.46 8.28
CA PRO A 165 -12.82 7.18 9.15
C PRO A 165 -13.38 8.41 8.43
N VAL A 166 -14.70 8.57 8.47
CA VAL A 166 -15.40 9.77 7.98
C VAL A 166 -16.29 10.36 9.07
N LEU A 167 -16.35 11.68 9.14
CA LEU A 167 -17.27 12.39 10.02
C LEU A 167 -18.63 12.51 9.34
N VAL A 168 -19.67 12.00 10.00
CA VAL A 168 -21.06 12.10 9.58
C VAL A 168 -21.89 12.81 10.66
N VAL A 169 -22.98 13.43 10.25
CA VAL A 169 -23.98 14.01 11.16
C VAL A 169 -25.22 13.15 11.09
N GLU A 170 -25.57 12.49 12.19
CA GLU A 170 -26.78 11.66 12.32
C GLU A 170 -27.57 12.14 13.53
N ASN A 171 -28.88 12.38 13.35
CA ASN A 171 -29.77 12.84 14.43
C ASN A 171 -29.25 14.08 15.18
N GLY A 172 -28.57 14.99 14.46
CA GLY A 172 -27.96 16.20 15.04
C GLY A 172 -26.66 15.96 15.81
N GLN A 173 -26.17 14.72 15.90
CA GLN A 173 -24.91 14.37 16.55
C GLN A 173 -23.82 14.03 15.52
N ARG A 174 -22.58 14.41 15.83
CA ARG A 174 -21.41 14.13 14.99
C ARG A 174 -20.82 12.77 15.38
N ALA A 175 -20.79 11.84 14.44
CA ALA A 175 -20.21 10.51 14.62
C ALA A 175 -19.11 10.26 13.59
N ILE A 176 -18.07 9.52 13.97
CA ILE A 176 -17.03 9.07 13.04
C ILE A 176 -17.31 7.60 12.73
N LYS A 177 -17.54 7.29 11.46
CA LYS A 177 -17.90 5.94 10.99
C LYS A 177 -16.91 5.42 9.95
N PRO A 178 -16.79 4.09 9.78
CA PRO A 178 -15.99 3.53 8.69
C PRO A 178 -16.71 3.69 7.36
N MET A 179 -16.00 4.19 6.35
CA MET A 179 -16.46 4.25 4.96
C MET A 179 -15.36 3.71 4.04
N ARG A 180 -15.74 2.98 3.00
CA ARG A 180 -14.78 2.51 1.99
C ARG A 180 -14.44 3.65 1.04
N TYR A 181 -13.19 4.08 1.05
CA TYR A 181 -12.66 5.10 0.14
C TYR A 181 -12.65 4.56 -1.28
N GLN A 182 -13.22 5.29 -2.24
CA GLN A 182 -13.29 4.88 -3.66
C GLN A 182 -12.16 5.47 -4.46
#